data_AF-A0A8K0RQ82-F1
#
_entry.id   AF-A0A8K0RQ82-F1
#
_cell.length_a   1.000
_cell.length_b   1.000
_cell.length_c   1.000
_cell.angle_alpha   90.00
_cell.angle_beta   90.00
_cell.angle_gamma   90.00
#
_symmetry.space_group_name_H-M   'P 1'
#
loop_
_entity.id
_entity.type
_entity.pdbx_description
1 polymer ?
#
loop_
_entity_poly.entity_id
_entity_poly.type
_entity_poly.pdbx_seq_one_letter_code
_entity_poly.pdbx_strand_id
1 'polypeptide(L)'
;MTVKSNVPRPRWHPSPTYHLKAPRGWINDPCAPGYDASTGTYHLSYQWNPKSCDWGDITWGHYTSKDGLTWKQNTQNPVLEPSESYDKEGIFTGCLHPTGLQGEEGQLTVIYSSITHLPIHWTLPYTRNCAGLSVATSSDGGKTWQKSEQNPILDGEPEGVTVTGFRDPYLAEWPALDEMRGEVSLYGFVSGGVVDGGPTVFLYAISPTDLTQWTYLGPLVDLPSGFSPSGRWGGDFGVNWECVNFMTLNKESEECPFMLMGTEGGVKPGAKEGSEQWSLWMAGSLEKTAEGPRIKPEFSGILDHGCLYAPNSYEHPITKNRIVWGWLKEDDLTLARRESKGWTGYFSIPRELFLYSVDNVTRTLTSTLEEVGCVKATDNGKGSNTVQTLGIRPLPDLQSLRRDKPAYWSSIDSKANLGKLLNTHSTSWELEATIKVSPNDKNLGFWIRHNEDLTQGTAICFSPQSEEMTVDKTRSNQESDIEKSAVTGPFTLFYADMNGTEELEKLHLRIFCDGDVLEVFANDRSALSTMVYADARECTGISWFVESQGSSETVFESVRLWENMRDVLEVDEPVVYQRSQL
;
A
#
# COMPACT_ATOMS: atom_id res chain seq x y z
N MET A 1 6.08 6.96 -28.86
CA MET A 1 7.53 6.65 -28.89
C MET A 1 8.09 7.09 -27.56
N THR A 2 8.65 6.18 -26.77
CA THR A 2 9.35 6.52 -25.52
C THR A 2 10.59 7.35 -25.84
N VAL A 3 10.82 8.42 -25.08
CA VAL A 3 12.02 9.25 -25.18
C VAL A 3 13.24 8.36 -24.99
N LYS A 4 14.19 8.39 -25.94
CA LYS A 4 15.44 7.63 -25.81
C LYS A 4 16.41 8.44 -24.97
N SER A 5 16.51 8.08 -23.68
CA SER A 5 17.58 8.56 -22.80
C SER A 5 18.94 7.96 -23.21
N ASN A 6 19.99 8.79 -23.18
CA ASN A 6 21.38 8.34 -23.38
C ASN A 6 22.03 7.86 -22.07
N VAL A 7 21.34 7.99 -20.92
CA VAL A 7 21.81 7.45 -19.65
C VAL A 7 21.67 5.92 -19.68
N PRO A 8 22.69 5.15 -19.28
CA PRO A 8 22.58 3.70 -19.20
C PRO A 8 21.48 3.26 -18.24
N ARG A 9 20.90 2.09 -18.49
CA ARG A 9 20.05 1.40 -17.50
C ARG A 9 20.83 1.10 -16.22
N PRO A 10 20.17 0.92 -15.07
CA PRO A 10 20.83 0.35 -13.89
C PRO A 10 21.59 -0.92 -14.28
N ARG A 11 22.76 -1.16 -13.67
CA ARG A 11 23.69 -2.22 -14.12
C ARG A 11 23.05 -3.61 -14.09
N TRP A 12 22.28 -3.88 -13.06
CA TRP A 12 21.49 -5.10 -12.94
C TRP A 12 20.10 -4.76 -12.40
N HIS A 13 19.09 -5.03 -13.22
CA HIS A 13 17.68 -4.77 -12.92
C HIS A 13 16.82 -5.92 -13.49
N PRO A 14 16.65 -7.03 -12.76
CA PRO A 14 15.77 -8.10 -13.24
C PRO A 14 14.31 -7.65 -13.20
N SER A 15 13.53 -8.01 -14.22
CA SER A 15 12.09 -7.80 -14.18
C SER A 15 11.47 -8.58 -13.01
N PRO A 16 10.44 -8.03 -12.33
CA PRO A 16 9.70 -8.77 -11.32
C PRO A 16 8.95 -9.94 -11.96
N THR A 17 8.69 -10.95 -11.16
CA THR A 17 7.99 -12.19 -11.50
C THR A 17 6.59 -12.19 -10.90
N TYR A 18 6.40 -11.68 -9.68
CA TYR A 18 5.15 -11.72 -8.94
C TYR A 18 4.65 -10.37 -8.41
N HIS A 19 5.30 -9.27 -8.79
CA HIS A 19 4.73 -7.92 -8.70
C HIS A 19 4.23 -7.45 -10.07
N LEU A 20 3.04 -6.87 -10.08
CA LEU A 20 2.56 -6.14 -11.25
C LEU A 20 3.36 -4.85 -11.42
N LYS A 21 3.63 -4.49 -12.66
CA LYS A 21 4.42 -3.31 -13.03
C LYS A 21 3.81 -2.61 -14.23
N ALA A 22 4.22 -1.38 -14.47
CA ALA A 22 3.91 -0.69 -15.72
C ALA A 22 4.28 -1.58 -16.94
N PRO A 23 3.35 -1.83 -17.88
CA PRO A 23 3.65 -2.54 -19.12
C PRO A 23 4.75 -1.82 -19.92
N ARG A 24 4.65 -0.49 -19.94
CA ARG A 24 5.65 0.49 -20.39
C ARG A 24 5.33 1.85 -19.77
N GLY A 25 6.31 2.74 -19.71
CA GLY A 25 6.08 4.10 -19.22
C GLY A 25 5.83 4.14 -17.71
N TRP A 26 4.86 4.92 -17.26
CA TRP A 26 4.61 5.20 -15.85
C TRP A 26 3.31 4.58 -15.36
N ILE A 27 3.35 3.87 -14.23
CA ILE A 27 2.17 3.49 -13.44
C ILE A 27 2.25 4.15 -12.06
N ASN A 28 1.11 4.58 -11.55
CA ASN A 28 0.94 4.94 -10.14
C ASN A 28 -0.30 4.24 -9.59
N ASP A 29 -1.22 4.98 -8.98
CA ASP A 29 -2.30 4.51 -8.12
C ASP A 29 -3.01 3.26 -8.67
N PRO A 30 -3.14 2.18 -7.85
CA PRO A 30 -4.11 1.14 -8.13
C PRO A 30 -5.50 1.78 -8.05
N CYS A 31 -6.25 1.64 -9.13
CA CYS A 31 -7.58 2.22 -9.28
C CYS A 31 -8.61 1.10 -9.28
N ALA A 32 -9.75 1.34 -8.63
CA ALA A 32 -10.92 0.49 -8.76
C ALA A 32 -10.64 -1.03 -8.61
N PRO A 33 -9.87 -1.49 -7.60
CA PRO A 33 -9.78 -2.91 -7.33
C PRO A 33 -11.15 -3.44 -6.90
N GLY A 34 -11.51 -4.64 -7.33
CA GLY A 34 -12.80 -5.23 -6.94
C GLY A 34 -13.04 -6.62 -7.49
N TYR A 35 -14.19 -7.18 -7.14
CA TYR A 35 -14.58 -8.53 -7.53
C TYR A 35 -16.01 -8.54 -8.09
N ASP A 36 -16.14 -9.05 -9.30
CA ASP A 36 -17.42 -9.33 -9.94
C ASP A 36 -17.88 -10.75 -9.58
N ALA A 37 -18.87 -10.84 -8.70
CA ALA A 37 -19.43 -12.11 -8.26
C ALA A 37 -20.22 -12.83 -9.37
N SER A 38 -20.73 -12.11 -10.38
CA SER A 38 -21.51 -12.72 -11.46
C SER A 38 -20.63 -13.54 -12.41
N THR A 39 -19.38 -13.13 -12.60
CA THR A 39 -18.41 -13.80 -13.49
C THR A 39 -17.26 -14.49 -12.75
N GLY A 40 -17.16 -14.29 -11.43
CA GLY A 40 -16.04 -14.75 -10.61
C GLY A 40 -14.71 -14.15 -11.08
N THR A 41 -14.69 -12.85 -11.34
CA THR A 41 -13.53 -12.14 -11.90
C THR A 41 -13.05 -11.06 -10.94
N TYR A 42 -11.76 -11.05 -10.68
CA TYR A 42 -11.07 -9.97 -10.00
C TYR A 42 -10.68 -8.89 -11.01
N HIS A 43 -10.83 -7.64 -10.61
CA HIS A 43 -10.54 -6.45 -11.41
C HIS A 43 -9.52 -5.59 -10.67
N LEU A 44 -8.53 -5.08 -11.39
CA LEU A 44 -7.55 -4.11 -10.89
C LEU A 44 -7.23 -3.13 -12.00
N SER A 45 -7.79 -1.92 -11.93
CA SER A 45 -7.42 -0.83 -12.83
C SER A 45 -6.23 -0.05 -12.26
N TYR A 46 -5.65 0.85 -13.06
CA TYR A 46 -4.48 1.62 -12.64
C TYR A 46 -4.28 2.89 -13.45
N GLN A 47 -3.80 3.96 -12.81
CA GLN A 47 -3.33 5.13 -13.53
C GLN A 47 -2.11 4.78 -14.38
N TRP A 48 -2.15 5.14 -15.67
CA TRP A 48 -1.14 4.78 -16.65
C TRP A 48 -0.82 5.95 -17.56
N ASN A 49 0.47 6.27 -17.68
CA ASN A 49 1.01 7.05 -18.79
C ASN A 49 1.86 6.13 -19.68
N PRO A 50 1.31 5.63 -20.79
CA PRO A 50 2.06 4.79 -21.72
C PRO A 50 3.17 5.54 -22.48
N LYS A 51 3.11 6.88 -22.55
CA LYS A 51 3.95 7.70 -23.43
C LYS A 51 5.26 8.14 -22.78
N SER A 52 5.29 8.26 -21.46
CA SER A 52 6.44 8.72 -20.68
C SER A 52 6.71 7.82 -19.47
N CYS A 53 7.92 7.89 -18.91
CA CYS A 53 8.24 7.34 -17.59
C CYS A 53 8.13 8.41 -16.48
N ASP A 54 7.35 9.46 -16.76
CA ASP A 54 6.99 10.51 -15.83
C ASP A 54 5.48 10.66 -15.79
N TRP A 55 4.99 11.26 -14.71
CA TRP A 55 3.57 11.53 -14.55
C TRP A 55 3.06 12.53 -15.62
N GLY A 56 1.81 12.36 -16.07
CA GLY A 56 1.13 13.23 -17.05
C GLY A 56 0.28 12.44 -18.05
N ASP A 57 -0.64 13.09 -18.75
CA ASP A 57 -1.59 12.44 -19.70
C ASP A 57 -2.25 11.19 -19.08
N ILE A 58 -2.71 11.27 -17.83
CA ILE A 58 -3.14 10.09 -17.09
C ILE A 58 -4.39 9.46 -17.72
N THR A 59 -4.27 8.16 -17.98
CA THR A 59 -5.31 7.25 -18.48
C THR A 59 -5.43 6.06 -17.53
N TRP A 60 -6.40 5.15 -17.73
CA TRP A 60 -6.44 3.90 -16.98
C TRP A 60 -6.06 2.68 -17.83
N GLY A 61 -5.18 1.84 -17.30
CA GLY A 61 -5.03 0.45 -17.71
C GLY A 61 -5.86 -0.48 -16.82
N HIS A 62 -5.97 -1.76 -17.20
CA HIS A 62 -6.79 -2.73 -16.47
C HIS A 62 -6.24 -4.17 -16.56
N TYR A 63 -6.15 -4.82 -15.40
CA TYR A 63 -5.85 -6.23 -15.22
C TYR A 63 -7.10 -6.99 -14.75
N THR A 64 -7.26 -8.22 -15.24
CA THR A 64 -8.28 -9.15 -14.74
C THR A 64 -7.64 -10.44 -14.24
N SER A 65 -8.26 -11.09 -13.26
CA SER A 65 -7.79 -12.35 -12.70
C SER A 65 -8.95 -13.27 -12.29
N LYS A 66 -8.68 -14.58 -12.21
CA LYS A 66 -9.62 -15.58 -11.69
C LYS A 66 -9.30 -16.05 -10.28
N ASP A 67 -8.09 -15.80 -9.80
CA ASP A 67 -7.61 -16.21 -8.48
C ASP A 67 -7.15 -15.03 -7.61
N GLY A 68 -7.16 -13.81 -8.15
CA GLY A 68 -6.67 -12.59 -7.48
C GLY A 68 -5.14 -12.50 -7.41
N LEU A 69 -4.42 -13.45 -8.02
CA LEU A 69 -2.96 -13.58 -7.94
C LEU A 69 -2.31 -13.59 -9.31
N THR A 70 -2.86 -14.33 -10.27
CA THR A 70 -2.39 -14.44 -11.65
C THR A 70 -3.28 -13.57 -12.52
N TRP A 71 -2.67 -12.60 -13.21
CA TRP A 71 -3.35 -11.50 -13.86
C TRP A 71 -3.10 -11.50 -15.36
N LYS A 72 -4.15 -11.18 -16.12
CA LYS A 72 -4.09 -10.90 -17.54
C LYS A 72 -4.30 -9.41 -17.78
N GLN A 73 -3.42 -8.79 -18.56
CA GLN A 73 -3.62 -7.42 -19.03
C GLN A 73 -4.71 -7.43 -20.12
N ASN A 74 -5.78 -6.65 -19.94
CA ASN A 74 -6.90 -6.68 -20.88
C ASN A 74 -6.51 -6.19 -22.28
N THR A 75 -5.78 -5.07 -22.37
CA THR A 75 -5.32 -4.55 -23.66
C THR A 75 -3.94 -3.88 -23.54
N GLN A 76 -3.25 -3.74 -24.67
CA GLN A 76 -1.96 -3.02 -24.78
C GLN A 76 -2.12 -1.48 -24.85
N ASN A 77 -3.36 -0.99 -24.82
CA ASN A 77 -3.72 0.43 -24.78
C ASN A 77 -4.56 0.71 -23.53
N PRO A 78 -4.67 1.98 -23.12
CA PRO A 78 -5.57 2.33 -22.04
C PRO A 78 -7.02 1.91 -22.34
N VAL A 79 -7.76 1.56 -21.29
CA VAL A 79 -9.19 1.18 -21.37
C VAL A 79 -10.12 2.36 -21.10
N LEU A 80 -9.60 3.43 -20.50
CA LEU A 80 -10.30 4.68 -20.24
C LEU A 80 -9.31 5.85 -20.41
N GLU A 81 -9.63 6.82 -21.28
CA GLU A 81 -8.74 7.93 -21.66
C GLU A 81 -9.51 9.26 -21.63
N PRO A 82 -8.83 10.40 -21.39
CA PRO A 82 -9.40 11.73 -21.62
C PRO A 82 -10.02 11.83 -23.01
N SER A 83 -11.31 12.18 -23.07
CA SER A 83 -12.02 12.31 -24.35
C SER A 83 -13.10 13.38 -24.33
N GLU A 84 -13.42 13.93 -23.16
CA GLU A 84 -14.51 14.87 -22.96
C GLU A 84 -14.00 16.15 -22.29
N SER A 85 -14.79 17.22 -22.38
CA SER A 85 -14.40 18.50 -21.78
C SER A 85 -14.19 18.46 -20.26
N TYR A 86 -14.87 17.55 -19.57
CA TYR A 86 -14.81 17.37 -18.12
C TYR A 86 -13.59 16.56 -17.64
N ASP A 87 -12.89 15.84 -18.53
CA ASP A 87 -11.72 15.02 -18.17
C ASP A 87 -10.48 15.28 -19.03
N LYS A 88 -10.49 16.38 -19.80
CA LYS A 88 -9.50 16.73 -20.82
C LYS A 88 -8.05 16.78 -20.31
N GLU A 89 -7.82 16.99 -19.01
CA GLU A 89 -6.48 17.05 -18.41
C GLU A 89 -6.05 15.73 -17.75
N GLY A 90 -6.97 14.76 -17.59
CA GLY A 90 -6.64 13.47 -17.01
C GLY A 90 -7.83 12.74 -16.37
N ILE A 91 -7.65 11.42 -16.25
CA ILE A 91 -8.57 10.51 -15.54
C ILE A 91 -7.84 9.97 -14.31
N PHE A 92 -8.09 10.58 -13.17
CA PHE A 92 -7.41 10.26 -11.90
C PHE A 92 -8.06 9.07 -11.20
N THR A 93 -7.67 8.78 -9.96
CA THR A 93 -8.04 7.58 -9.20
C THR A 93 -9.55 7.47 -9.01
N GLY A 94 -10.00 6.26 -8.72
CA GLY A 94 -11.41 5.95 -8.53
C GLY A 94 -11.65 4.55 -7.97
N CYS A 95 -12.91 4.15 -7.97
CA CYS A 95 -13.41 2.90 -7.39
C CYS A 95 -14.31 2.12 -8.36
N LEU A 96 -14.51 0.84 -8.07
CA LEU A 96 -15.38 -0.07 -8.80
C LEU A 96 -16.63 -0.36 -7.95
N HIS A 97 -17.79 -0.42 -8.60
CA HIS A 97 -18.99 -1.04 -8.04
C HIS A 97 -19.52 -2.10 -9.04
N PRO A 98 -19.76 -3.35 -8.63
CA PRO A 98 -20.04 -4.46 -9.54
C PRO A 98 -21.52 -4.54 -9.95
N THR A 99 -22.11 -3.40 -10.32
CA THR A 99 -23.44 -3.28 -10.93
C THR A 99 -23.43 -2.16 -11.97
N GLY A 100 -24.47 -2.08 -12.81
CA GLY A 100 -24.73 -0.91 -13.66
C GLY A 100 -25.17 0.30 -12.84
N LEU A 101 -25.29 1.47 -13.49
CA LEU A 101 -25.62 2.73 -12.80
C LEU A 101 -26.94 2.67 -12.01
N GLN A 102 -27.88 1.86 -12.46
CA GLN A 102 -29.21 1.71 -11.87
C GLN A 102 -29.36 0.35 -11.16
N GLY A 103 -28.25 -0.28 -10.79
CA GLY A 103 -28.22 -1.57 -10.11
C GLY A 103 -28.35 -2.78 -11.05
N GLU A 104 -28.11 -2.63 -12.36
CA GLU A 104 -28.18 -3.74 -13.30
C GLU A 104 -27.14 -4.82 -12.99
N GLU A 105 -27.59 -6.05 -12.74
CA GLU A 105 -26.71 -7.20 -12.52
C GLU A 105 -25.88 -7.53 -13.78
N GLY A 106 -24.65 -8.01 -13.58
CA GLY A 106 -23.75 -8.41 -14.66
C GLY A 106 -23.10 -7.25 -15.42
N GLN A 107 -23.31 -6.01 -14.98
CA GLN A 107 -22.55 -4.84 -15.41
C GLN A 107 -21.60 -4.38 -14.31
N LEU A 108 -20.63 -3.56 -14.70
CA LEU A 108 -19.68 -2.92 -13.80
C LEU A 108 -19.76 -1.40 -13.97
N THR A 109 -19.63 -0.66 -12.88
CA THR A 109 -19.51 0.79 -12.88
C THR A 109 -18.19 1.19 -12.25
N VAL A 110 -17.45 2.08 -12.90
CA VAL A 110 -16.34 2.81 -12.26
C VAL A 110 -16.74 4.26 -12.04
N ILE A 111 -16.30 4.80 -10.91
CA ILE A 111 -16.42 6.21 -10.56
C ILE A 111 -15.00 6.74 -10.40
N TYR A 112 -14.66 7.81 -11.11
CA TYR A 112 -13.30 8.33 -11.18
C TYR A 112 -13.28 9.84 -11.08
N SER A 113 -12.13 10.39 -10.69
CA SER A 113 -11.88 11.82 -10.72
C SER A 113 -11.59 12.32 -12.14
N SER A 114 -12.46 13.18 -12.66
CA SER A 114 -12.33 13.79 -13.98
C SER A 114 -11.71 15.18 -13.86
N ILE A 115 -10.58 15.40 -14.54
CA ILE A 115 -9.76 16.61 -14.35
C ILE A 115 -9.91 17.57 -15.53
N THR A 116 -10.22 18.83 -15.21
CA THR A 116 -10.41 19.92 -16.18
C THR A 116 -9.30 20.95 -16.16
N HIS A 117 -8.52 21.04 -15.08
CA HIS A 117 -7.43 21.99 -14.94
C HIS A 117 -6.27 21.43 -14.11
N LEU A 118 -5.05 21.73 -14.54
CA LEU A 118 -3.79 21.40 -13.88
C LEU A 118 -2.89 22.66 -13.83
N PRO A 119 -1.93 22.74 -12.88
CA PRO A 119 -1.62 21.76 -11.84
C PRO A 119 -2.60 21.81 -10.65
N ILE A 120 -2.78 20.67 -9.99
CA ILE A 120 -3.47 20.55 -8.70
C ILE A 120 -2.43 20.15 -7.67
N HIS A 121 -2.23 20.98 -6.65
CA HIS A 121 -1.28 20.71 -5.58
C HIS A 121 -1.67 21.49 -4.33
N TRP A 122 -1.49 20.91 -3.15
CA TRP A 122 -1.90 21.50 -1.87
C TRP A 122 -1.18 22.82 -1.54
N THR A 123 -0.03 23.11 -2.15
CA THR A 123 0.71 24.37 -2.00
C THR A 123 0.22 25.50 -2.91
N LEU A 124 -0.67 25.20 -3.86
CA LEU A 124 -1.16 26.14 -4.87
C LEU A 124 -2.62 26.51 -4.60
N PRO A 125 -3.08 27.71 -5.01
CA PRO A 125 -4.50 28.03 -4.99
C PRO A 125 -5.31 27.01 -5.80
N TYR A 126 -6.31 26.40 -5.16
CA TYR A 126 -7.19 25.45 -5.82
C TYR A 126 -8.11 26.16 -6.81
N THR A 127 -8.14 25.68 -8.06
CA THR A 127 -9.06 26.19 -9.07
C THR A 127 -10.40 25.50 -8.89
N ARG A 128 -11.45 26.25 -8.53
CA ARG A 128 -12.82 25.75 -8.39
C ARG A 128 -13.20 24.81 -9.53
N ASN A 129 -13.75 23.64 -9.21
CA ASN A 129 -14.20 22.64 -10.19
C ASN A 129 -13.08 22.11 -11.12
N CYS A 130 -11.80 22.20 -10.73
CA CYS A 130 -10.72 21.62 -11.53
C CYS A 130 -10.71 20.09 -11.51
N ALA A 131 -11.31 19.48 -10.48
CA ALA A 131 -11.52 18.05 -10.37
C ALA A 131 -12.97 17.79 -9.96
N GLY A 132 -13.68 17.01 -10.77
CA GLY A 132 -15.02 16.52 -10.49
C GLY A 132 -15.05 14.99 -10.42
N LEU A 133 -16.23 14.41 -10.33
CA LEU A 133 -16.44 12.96 -10.44
C LEU A 133 -17.22 12.62 -11.70
N SER A 134 -16.84 11.52 -12.34
CA SER A 134 -17.51 10.99 -13.53
C SER A 134 -17.61 9.47 -13.46
N VAL A 135 -18.53 8.90 -14.21
CA VAL A 135 -18.82 7.46 -14.21
C VAL A 135 -18.69 6.86 -15.61
N ALA A 136 -18.28 5.60 -15.65
CA ALA A 136 -18.31 4.78 -16.86
C ALA A 136 -18.77 3.36 -16.53
N THR A 137 -19.48 2.73 -17.46
CA THR A 137 -20.00 1.36 -17.28
C THR A 137 -19.37 0.39 -18.25
N SER A 138 -19.34 -0.88 -17.86
CA SER A 138 -18.93 -1.99 -18.71
C SER A 138 -19.97 -3.11 -18.66
N SER A 139 -20.32 -3.64 -19.83
CA SER A 139 -21.21 -4.79 -20.01
C SER A 139 -20.50 -6.03 -20.57
N ASP A 140 -19.17 -5.97 -20.71
CA ASP A 140 -18.34 -7.02 -21.32
C ASP A 140 -17.23 -7.55 -20.39
N GLY A 141 -17.42 -7.39 -19.08
CA GLY A 141 -16.48 -7.82 -18.05
C GLY A 141 -15.25 -6.90 -17.92
N GLY A 142 -15.43 -5.59 -18.12
CA GLY A 142 -14.37 -4.58 -17.97
C GLY A 142 -13.38 -4.55 -19.14
N LYS A 143 -13.73 -5.09 -20.31
CA LYS A 143 -12.88 -5.00 -21.50
C LYS A 143 -13.02 -3.64 -22.17
N THR A 144 -14.24 -3.11 -22.21
CA THR A 144 -14.55 -1.76 -22.69
C THR A 144 -15.40 -1.00 -21.68
N TRP A 145 -15.26 0.32 -21.70
CA TRP A 145 -15.95 1.24 -20.78
C TRP A 145 -16.66 2.34 -21.56
N GLN A 146 -17.93 2.57 -21.25
CA GLN A 146 -18.75 3.63 -21.81
C GLN A 146 -18.97 4.74 -20.78
N LYS A 147 -18.49 5.94 -21.06
CA LYS A 147 -18.76 7.12 -20.21
C LYS A 147 -20.24 7.48 -20.27
N SER A 148 -20.80 7.85 -19.12
CA SER A 148 -22.21 8.26 -19.02
C SER A 148 -22.45 9.62 -19.69
N GLU A 149 -23.61 9.78 -20.31
CA GLU A 149 -24.09 11.07 -20.82
C GLU A 149 -24.46 12.06 -19.70
N GLN A 150 -24.59 11.57 -18.46
CA GLN A 150 -24.85 12.39 -17.27
C GLN A 150 -23.56 12.96 -16.65
N ASN A 151 -22.39 12.69 -17.25
CA ASN A 151 -21.13 13.19 -16.70
C ASN A 151 -20.94 14.71 -16.92
N PRO A 152 -20.24 15.38 -15.99
CA PRO A 152 -19.79 14.85 -14.70
C PRO A 152 -20.96 14.70 -13.71
N ILE A 153 -20.92 13.67 -12.87
CA ILE A 153 -21.96 13.45 -11.83
C ILE A 153 -21.76 14.38 -10.62
N LEU A 154 -20.53 14.87 -10.42
CA LEU A 154 -20.20 15.99 -9.55
C LEU A 154 -19.25 16.91 -10.32
N ASP A 155 -19.62 18.17 -10.51
CA ASP A 155 -18.78 19.16 -11.19
C ASP A 155 -17.48 19.49 -10.42
N GLY A 156 -17.51 19.36 -9.09
CA GLY A 156 -16.40 19.72 -8.22
C GLY A 156 -16.75 19.63 -6.74
N GLU A 157 -15.93 20.28 -5.94
CA GLU A 157 -16.05 20.34 -4.49
C GLU A 157 -17.36 21.05 -4.04
N PRO A 158 -17.84 20.85 -2.80
CA PRO A 158 -19.08 21.48 -2.30
C PRO A 158 -19.08 23.02 -2.38
N GLU A 159 -20.26 23.62 -2.55
CA GLU A 159 -20.40 25.09 -2.56
C GLU A 159 -19.94 25.72 -1.24
N GLY A 160 -19.25 26.86 -1.32
CA GLY A 160 -18.81 27.62 -0.15
C GLY A 160 -17.60 27.02 0.59
N VAL A 161 -17.06 25.88 0.13
CA VAL A 161 -15.85 25.26 0.70
C VAL A 161 -14.66 25.56 -0.20
N THR A 162 -13.56 26.05 0.39
CA THR A 162 -12.28 26.21 -0.30
C THR A 162 -11.40 25.02 0.09
N VAL A 163 -11.03 24.20 -0.89
CA VAL A 163 -10.35 22.92 -0.66
C VAL A 163 -8.87 22.98 -1.06
N THR A 164 -8.05 22.10 -0.51
CA THR A 164 -6.68 21.82 -0.98
C THR A 164 -6.67 20.75 -2.08
N GLY A 165 -7.71 19.92 -2.10
CA GLY A 165 -7.90 18.81 -3.03
C GLY A 165 -9.34 18.31 -2.97
N PHE A 166 -9.81 17.72 -4.06
CA PHE A 166 -11.10 17.05 -4.16
C PHE A 166 -11.00 15.98 -5.25
N ARG A 167 -10.64 14.75 -4.86
CA ARG A 167 -10.36 13.65 -5.80
C ARG A 167 -10.46 12.27 -5.15
N ASP A 168 -10.23 11.24 -5.95
CA ASP A 168 -10.09 9.83 -5.54
C ASP A 168 -11.32 9.29 -4.81
N PRO A 169 -12.47 9.18 -5.50
CA PRO A 169 -13.69 8.67 -4.90
C PRO A 169 -13.54 7.20 -4.49
N TYR A 170 -14.03 6.88 -3.30
CA TYR A 170 -14.18 5.53 -2.81
C TYR A 170 -15.63 5.29 -2.35
N LEU A 171 -16.11 4.05 -2.47
CA LEU A 171 -17.46 3.65 -2.08
C LEU A 171 -17.42 2.58 -0.98
N ALA A 172 -18.29 2.71 0.01
CA ALA A 172 -18.54 1.65 0.96
C ALA A 172 -20.00 1.60 1.42
N GLU A 173 -20.44 0.41 1.81
CA GLU A 173 -21.59 0.24 2.69
C GLU A 173 -21.16 0.56 4.13
N TRP A 174 -22.05 1.15 4.92
CA TRP A 174 -21.77 1.45 6.33
C TRP A 174 -23.01 1.30 7.20
N PRO A 175 -23.32 0.07 7.66
CA PRO A 175 -24.53 -0.20 8.45
C PRO A 175 -24.68 0.66 9.70
N ALA A 176 -23.59 0.97 10.41
CA ALA A 176 -23.63 1.85 11.58
C ALA A 176 -24.04 3.29 11.23
N LEU A 177 -23.66 3.79 10.05
CA LEU A 177 -24.11 5.10 9.57
C LEU A 177 -25.55 5.06 9.07
N ASP A 178 -25.99 3.95 8.46
CA ASP A 178 -27.39 3.74 8.12
C ASP A 178 -28.29 3.81 9.37
N GLU A 179 -27.87 3.14 10.46
CA GLU A 179 -28.58 3.19 11.74
C GLU A 179 -28.64 4.61 12.32
N MET A 180 -27.51 5.33 12.30
CA MET A 180 -27.44 6.71 12.79
C MET A 180 -28.35 7.67 12.01
N ARG A 181 -28.45 7.47 10.69
CA ARG A 181 -29.24 8.30 9.77
C ARG A 181 -30.70 7.87 9.69
N GLY A 182 -30.99 6.61 9.97
CA GLY A 182 -32.31 6.00 9.74
C GLY A 182 -32.62 5.79 8.26
N GLU A 183 -31.60 5.71 7.40
CA GLU A 183 -31.70 5.64 5.94
C GLU A 183 -30.58 4.74 5.41
N VAL A 184 -30.91 3.76 4.59
CA VAL A 184 -29.91 2.88 3.94
C VAL A 184 -29.31 3.60 2.74
N SER A 185 -27.98 3.66 2.66
CA SER A 185 -27.27 4.29 1.54
C SER A 185 -25.96 3.57 1.23
N LEU A 186 -25.46 3.76 0.01
CA LEU A 186 -24.03 3.66 -0.23
C LEU A 186 -23.37 4.97 0.21
N TYR A 187 -22.11 4.93 0.63
CA TYR A 187 -21.39 6.11 1.06
C TYR A 187 -20.19 6.38 0.18
N GLY A 188 -20.10 7.62 -0.30
CA GLY A 188 -19.02 8.13 -1.11
C GLY A 188 -18.04 8.93 -0.28
N PHE A 189 -16.76 8.64 -0.48
CA PHE A 189 -15.63 9.25 0.22
C PHE A 189 -14.77 9.95 -0.83
N VAL A 190 -14.74 11.29 -0.83
CA VAL A 190 -13.88 12.08 -1.74
C VAL A 190 -12.75 12.70 -0.95
N SER A 191 -11.52 12.38 -1.32
CA SER A 191 -10.30 12.72 -0.59
C SER A 191 -9.90 14.18 -0.81
N GLY A 192 -9.37 14.82 0.24
CA GLY A 192 -8.80 16.15 0.12
C GLY A 192 -8.49 16.82 1.45
N GLY A 193 -8.79 18.10 1.52
CA GLY A 193 -8.59 18.93 2.70
C GLY A 193 -9.27 20.28 2.51
N VAL A 194 -9.43 21.01 3.61
CA VAL A 194 -10.03 22.34 3.63
C VAL A 194 -8.92 23.34 3.93
N VAL A 195 -8.84 24.41 3.14
CA VAL A 195 -7.89 25.51 3.40
C VAL A 195 -8.19 26.09 4.78
N ASP A 196 -7.16 26.20 5.62
CA ASP A 196 -7.22 26.59 7.04
C ASP A 196 -8.03 25.64 7.95
N GLY A 197 -8.58 24.54 7.44
CA GLY A 197 -9.36 23.54 8.17
C GLY A 197 -8.66 22.18 8.35
N GLY A 198 -7.58 21.93 7.60
CA GLY A 198 -6.82 20.68 7.66
C GLY A 198 -7.34 19.58 6.71
N PRO A 199 -6.69 18.41 6.73
CA PRO A 199 -7.04 17.31 5.83
C PRO A 199 -8.36 16.65 6.25
N THR A 200 -9.10 16.15 5.27
CA THR A 200 -10.37 15.46 5.53
C THR A 200 -10.79 14.57 4.37
N VAL A 201 -11.94 13.92 4.52
CA VAL A 201 -12.67 13.27 3.45
C VAL A 201 -14.09 13.83 3.40
N PHE A 202 -14.53 14.23 2.22
CA PHE A 202 -15.87 14.74 1.97
C PHE A 202 -16.83 13.54 1.82
N LEU A 203 -17.77 13.42 2.76
CA LEU A 203 -18.71 12.31 2.81
C LEU A 203 -19.97 12.64 2.01
N TYR A 204 -20.45 11.65 1.26
CA TYR A 204 -21.69 11.69 0.51
C TYR A 204 -22.55 10.46 0.81
N ALA A 205 -23.87 10.63 0.89
CA ALA A 205 -24.82 9.53 0.76
C ALA A 205 -25.17 9.35 -0.72
N ILE A 206 -25.22 8.11 -1.17
CA ILE A 206 -25.47 7.71 -2.55
C ILE A 206 -26.66 6.76 -2.58
N SER A 207 -27.54 6.98 -3.55
CA SER A 207 -28.68 6.11 -3.77
C SER A 207 -28.21 4.67 -4.10
N PRO A 208 -28.64 3.64 -3.34
CA PRO A 208 -28.30 2.25 -3.63
C PRO A 208 -28.81 1.75 -4.99
N THR A 209 -29.76 2.48 -5.59
CA THR A 209 -30.37 2.13 -6.89
C THR A 209 -30.02 3.12 -7.99
N ASP A 210 -29.25 4.18 -7.71
CA ASP A 210 -28.78 5.14 -8.72
C ASP A 210 -27.43 5.74 -8.30
N LEU A 211 -26.34 5.22 -8.85
CA LEU A 211 -24.98 5.63 -8.53
C LEU A 211 -24.63 7.05 -8.99
N THR A 212 -25.52 7.72 -9.72
CA THR A 212 -25.35 9.13 -10.14
C THR A 212 -25.82 10.13 -9.10
N GLN A 213 -26.60 9.71 -8.10
CA GLN A 213 -27.24 10.60 -7.13
C GLN A 213 -26.42 10.70 -5.84
N TRP A 214 -25.67 11.79 -5.69
CA TRP A 214 -24.77 12.03 -4.54
C TRP A 214 -25.26 13.20 -3.70
N THR A 215 -25.51 12.95 -2.41
CA THR A 215 -25.94 13.97 -1.43
C THR A 215 -24.82 14.24 -0.44
N TYR A 216 -24.27 15.45 -0.45
CA TYR A 216 -23.17 15.84 0.44
C TYR A 216 -23.62 15.86 1.91
N LEU A 217 -22.83 15.22 2.80
CA LEU A 217 -23.11 15.09 4.23
C LEU A 217 -22.18 15.92 5.13
N GLY A 218 -21.12 16.50 4.57
CA GLY A 218 -20.10 17.23 5.32
C GLY A 218 -18.72 16.57 5.26
N PRO A 219 -17.70 17.20 5.87
CA PRO A 219 -16.43 16.53 6.13
C PRO A 219 -16.63 15.43 7.17
N LEU A 220 -15.98 14.28 6.99
CA LEU A 220 -16.10 13.17 7.94
C LEU A 220 -15.15 13.28 9.13
N VAL A 221 -13.98 13.88 8.92
CA VAL A 221 -12.94 13.98 9.94
C VAL A 221 -12.56 15.44 10.14
N ASP A 222 -12.43 15.86 11.40
CA ASP A 222 -11.98 17.19 11.78
C ASP A 222 -10.60 17.07 12.44
N LEU A 223 -9.56 17.44 11.70
CA LEU A 223 -8.17 17.38 12.15
C LEU A 223 -7.44 18.67 11.79
N PRO A 224 -6.65 19.24 12.71
CA PRO A 224 -5.82 20.38 12.35
C PRO A 224 -4.74 19.98 11.35
N SER A 225 -4.29 20.94 10.54
CA SER A 225 -3.11 20.77 9.69
C SER A 225 -1.88 20.31 10.50
N GLY A 226 -1.15 19.33 9.98
CA GLY A 226 0.05 18.78 10.63
C GLY A 226 -0.26 17.94 11.87
N PHE A 227 -1.49 17.42 12.00
CA PHE A 227 -1.84 16.51 13.09
C PHE A 227 -0.94 15.26 13.06
N SER A 228 -0.23 15.00 14.16
CA SER A 228 0.68 13.85 14.31
C SER A 228 0.58 13.31 15.74
N PRO A 229 -0.47 12.51 16.06
CA PRO A 229 -0.80 12.16 17.43
C PRO A 229 0.11 11.09 18.03
N SER A 230 0.68 10.22 17.20
CA SER A 230 1.41 9.02 17.64
C SER A 230 2.94 9.16 17.53
N GLY A 231 3.46 10.39 17.37
CA GLY A 231 4.89 10.66 17.25
C GLY A 231 5.55 9.79 16.16
N ARG A 232 6.64 9.08 16.49
CA ARG A 232 7.33 8.20 15.53
C ARG A 232 6.43 7.09 14.97
N TRP A 233 5.37 6.68 15.67
CA TRP A 233 4.52 5.53 15.35
C TRP A 233 3.39 5.82 14.35
N GLY A 234 3.00 7.09 14.17
CA GLY A 234 1.78 7.46 13.43
C GLY A 234 1.97 8.29 12.18
N GLY A 235 3.19 8.75 11.89
CA GLY A 235 3.44 9.69 10.80
C GLY A 235 2.76 11.05 11.01
N ASP A 236 2.61 11.80 9.93
CA ASP A 236 2.02 13.14 9.92
C ASP A 236 0.84 13.14 8.94
N PHE A 237 -0.34 13.55 9.40
CA PHE A 237 -1.57 13.54 8.59
C PHE A 237 -1.61 14.69 7.57
N GLY A 238 -0.64 15.61 7.61
CA GLY A 238 -0.43 16.64 6.60
C GLY A 238 -1.55 17.67 6.53
N VAL A 239 -1.79 18.15 5.32
CA VAL A 239 -2.81 19.18 5.02
C VAL A 239 -3.82 18.72 3.99
N ASN A 240 -3.50 17.68 3.22
CA ASN A 240 -4.36 17.12 2.18
C ASN A 240 -4.26 15.59 2.20
N TRP A 241 -5.40 14.91 2.03
CA TRP A 241 -5.46 13.46 1.86
C TRP A 241 -5.73 13.05 0.40
N GLU A 242 -5.25 11.87 0.06
CA GLU A 242 -5.44 11.20 -1.22
C GLU A 242 -5.84 9.74 -1.01
N CYS A 243 -6.56 9.17 -1.97
CA CYS A 243 -6.93 7.75 -1.99
C CYS A 243 -7.57 7.23 -0.68
N VAL A 244 -8.42 8.03 -0.03
CA VAL A 244 -9.06 7.66 1.24
C VAL A 244 -9.97 6.46 1.03
N ASN A 245 -9.67 5.36 1.72
CA ASN A 245 -10.46 4.15 1.72
C ASN A 245 -11.09 3.96 3.09
N PHE A 246 -12.37 3.58 3.14
CA PHE A 246 -13.08 3.26 4.38
C PHE A 246 -13.35 1.76 4.50
N MET A 247 -13.24 1.23 5.71
CA MET A 247 -13.68 -0.11 6.05
C MET A 247 -14.12 -0.22 7.51
N THR A 248 -14.96 -1.20 7.81
CA THR A 248 -15.17 -1.68 9.18
C THR A 248 -14.44 -3.01 9.34
N LEU A 249 -13.50 -3.08 10.28
CA LEU A 249 -12.78 -4.30 10.61
C LEU A 249 -13.33 -4.88 11.91
N ASN A 250 -13.49 -6.21 11.93
CA ASN A 250 -14.19 -6.88 13.00
C ASN A 250 -13.30 -7.93 13.66
N LYS A 251 -13.44 -8.09 14.98
CA LYS A 251 -12.96 -9.26 15.71
C LYS A 251 -14.01 -9.66 16.74
N GLU A 252 -14.51 -10.88 16.60
CA GLU A 252 -15.65 -11.39 17.38
C GLU A 252 -16.87 -10.46 17.25
N SER A 253 -17.28 -9.79 18.33
CA SER A 253 -18.39 -8.84 18.35
C SER A 253 -17.97 -7.37 18.28
N GLU A 254 -16.66 -7.09 18.23
CA GLU A 254 -16.16 -5.72 18.16
C GLU A 254 -16.01 -5.30 16.70
N GLU A 255 -16.69 -4.21 16.35
CA GLU A 255 -16.59 -3.55 15.05
C GLU A 255 -15.84 -2.24 15.21
N CYS A 256 -14.81 -2.03 14.38
CA CYS A 256 -13.98 -0.84 14.44
C CYS A 256 -13.88 -0.21 13.04
N PRO A 257 -14.36 1.04 12.85
CA PRO A 257 -14.13 1.80 11.63
C PRO A 257 -12.65 2.15 11.47
N PHE A 258 -12.12 1.87 10.27
CA PHE A 258 -10.79 2.25 9.84
C PHE A 258 -10.87 3.07 8.55
N MET A 259 -9.88 3.94 8.37
CA MET A 259 -9.59 4.58 7.10
C MET A 259 -8.13 4.36 6.72
N LEU A 260 -7.85 4.19 5.43
CA LEU A 260 -6.50 4.26 4.84
C LEU A 260 -6.39 5.55 4.02
N MET A 261 -5.21 6.16 3.97
CA MET A 261 -5.00 7.40 3.22
C MET A 261 -3.55 7.58 2.80
N GLY A 262 -3.35 8.19 1.63
CA GLY A 262 -2.16 8.97 1.35
C GLY A 262 -2.29 10.34 1.98
N THR A 263 -1.21 10.89 2.55
CA THR A 263 -1.19 12.25 3.11
C THR A 263 -0.08 13.08 2.50
N GLU A 264 -0.35 14.36 2.28
CA GLU A 264 0.57 15.32 1.69
C GLU A 264 0.73 16.57 2.57
N GLY A 265 1.92 17.18 2.51
CA GLY A 265 2.21 18.44 3.19
C GLY A 265 2.41 18.32 4.70
N GLY A 266 2.69 17.12 5.19
CA GLY A 266 3.20 16.86 6.54
C GLY A 266 4.73 16.88 6.58
N VAL A 267 5.31 16.56 7.73
CA VAL A 267 6.76 16.37 7.88
C VAL A 267 7.10 14.89 7.72
N LYS A 268 8.02 14.57 6.81
CA LYS A 268 8.59 13.22 6.67
C LYS A 268 10.11 13.26 6.80
N PRO A 269 10.71 12.63 7.84
CA PRO A 269 12.16 12.60 8.00
C PRO A 269 12.87 12.08 6.74
N GLY A 270 13.87 12.83 6.26
CA GLY A 270 14.66 12.47 5.09
C GLY A 270 14.00 12.75 3.73
N ALA A 271 12.73 13.16 3.69
CA ALA A 271 12.09 13.60 2.45
C ALA A 271 12.57 14.99 2.03
N LYS A 272 12.52 15.28 0.72
CA LYS A 272 12.78 16.63 0.21
C LYS A 272 11.57 17.51 0.50
N GLU A 273 11.84 18.78 0.81
CA GLU A 273 10.79 19.78 1.05
C GLU A 273 9.77 19.83 -0.09
N GLY A 274 8.49 19.64 0.25
CA GLY A 274 7.37 19.64 -0.71
C GLY A 274 7.11 18.29 -1.38
N SER A 275 7.72 17.20 -0.92
CA SER A 275 7.50 15.82 -1.42
C SER A 275 7.15 14.83 -0.31
N GLU A 276 6.78 15.34 0.87
CA GLU A 276 6.45 14.57 2.05
C GLU A 276 5.10 13.86 1.86
N GLN A 277 5.21 12.56 1.59
CA GLN A 277 4.08 11.67 1.41
C GLN A 277 4.13 10.51 2.39
N TRP A 278 3.03 10.28 3.10
CA TRP A 278 2.85 9.11 3.97
C TRP A 278 1.69 8.24 3.53
N SER A 279 1.84 6.93 3.65
CA SER A 279 0.73 5.97 3.63
C SER A 279 0.33 5.66 5.06
N LEU A 280 -0.83 6.17 5.49
CA LEU A 280 -1.29 6.09 6.87
C LEU A 280 -2.62 5.34 6.97
N TRP A 281 -2.96 4.99 8.19
CA TRP A 281 -4.28 4.54 8.58
C TRP A 281 -4.69 5.16 9.91
N MET A 282 -5.99 5.30 10.13
CA MET A 282 -6.55 5.67 11.41
C MET A 282 -7.77 4.82 11.74
N ALA A 283 -7.95 4.56 13.03
CA ALA A 283 -9.15 3.97 13.60
C ALA A 283 -9.89 5.01 14.43
N GLY A 284 -11.21 4.96 14.43
CA GLY A 284 -12.01 5.90 15.19
C GLY A 284 -13.46 5.50 15.35
N SER A 285 -14.15 6.17 16.26
CA SER A 285 -15.56 5.91 16.54
C SER A 285 -16.45 6.88 15.78
N LEU A 286 -17.57 6.36 15.27
CA LEU A 286 -18.62 7.16 14.64
C LEU A 286 -19.34 8.00 15.70
N GLU A 287 -19.42 9.31 15.49
CA GLU A 287 -20.12 10.25 16.36
C GLU A 287 -21.13 11.09 15.58
N LYS A 288 -22.24 11.43 16.26
CA LYS A 288 -23.26 12.33 15.72
C LYS A 288 -23.04 13.73 16.27
N THR A 289 -22.75 14.69 15.39
CA THR A 289 -22.59 16.10 15.75
C THR A 289 -23.78 16.92 15.25
N ALA A 290 -23.83 18.21 15.60
CA ALA A 290 -24.86 19.11 15.07
C ALA A 290 -24.67 19.36 13.56
N GLU A 291 -23.44 19.22 13.07
CA GLU A 291 -22.99 19.45 11.70
C GLU A 291 -22.92 18.16 10.86
N GLY A 292 -23.46 17.05 11.37
CA GLY A 292 -23.53 15.75 10.69
C GLY A 292 -22.69 14.65 11.32
N PRO A 293 -22.57 13.49 10.65
CA PRO A 293 -21.72 12.38 11.12
C PRO A 293 -20.24 12.76 11.07
N ARG A 294 -19.48 12.32 12.08
CA ARG A 294 -18.02 12.46 12.14
C ARG A 294 -17.37 11.16 12.60
N ILE A 295 -16.09 10.99 12.30
CA ILE A 295 -15.22 10.01 12.95
C ILE A 295 -14.35 10.73 13.96
N LYS A 296 -14.42 10.30 15.22
CA LYS A 296 -13.48 10.70 16.26
C LYS A 296 -12.26 9.76 16.22
N PRO A 297 -11.05 10.25 15.88
CA PRO A 297 -9.83 9.44 15.91
C PRO A 297 -9.56 8.86 17.30
N GLU A 298 -9.15 7.59 17.36
CA GLU A 298 -8.73 6.91 18.60
C GLU A 298 -7.25 6.53 18.58
N PHE A 299 -6.80 5.90 17.50
CA PHE A 299 -5.40 5.50 17.32
C PHE A 299 -5.08 5.40 15.82
N SER A 300 -3.81 5.51 15.46
CA SER A 300 -3.38 5.62 14.07
C SER A 300 -1.97 5.13 13.86
N GLY A 301 -1.66 4.68 12.65
CA GLY A 301 -0.34 4.16 12.33
C GLY A 301 0.04 4.38 10.88
N ILE A 302 1.24 3.92 10.57
CA ILE A 302 1.78 3.90 9.22
C ILE A 302 1.39 2.57 8.55
N LEU A 303 0.85 2.63 7.34
CA LEU A 303 0.48 1.45 6.55
C LEU A 303 1.71 0.78 5.94
N ASP A 304 2.68 1.57 5.52
CA ASP A 304 3.96 1.12 5.00
C ASP A 304 5.05 2.16 5.31
N HIS A 305 6.14 1.71 5.92
CA HIS A 305 7.23 2.61 6.32
C HIS A 305 8.14 3.03 5.16
N GLY A 306 7.97 2.44 3.98
CA GLY A 306 8.81 2.67 2.83
C GLY A 306 8.15 3.49 1.72
N CYS A 307 8.23 2.98 0.49
CA CYS A 307 7.85 3.69 -0.73
C CYS A 307 6.43 3.41 -1.22
N LEU A 308 5.61 2.64 -0.48
CA LEU A 308 4.21 2.44 -0.85
C LEU A 308 3.42 3.73 -0.65
N TYR A 309 2.58 4.08 -1.64
CA TYR A 309 1.62 5.18 -1.63
C TYR A 309 0.30 4.78 -2.31
N ALA A 310 -0.71 5.66 -2.23
CA ALA A 310 -2.01 5.50 -2.87
C ALA A 310 -2.67 4.12 -2.60
N PRO A 311 -2.93 3.75 -1.33
CA PRO A 311 -3.59 2.49 -1.02
C PRO A 311 -5.02 2.48 -1.57
N ASN A 312 -5.42 1.38 -2.22
CA ASN A 312 -6.79 1.17 -2.67
C ASN A 312 -7.21 -0.28 -2.40
N SER A 313 -8.40 -0.45 -1.85
CA SER A 313 -8.86 -1.69 -1.23
C SER A 313 -10.27 -2.05 -1.66
N TYR A 314 -10.66 -3.29 -1.42
CA TYR A 314 -12.03 -3.75 -1.56
C TYR A 314 -12.33 -4.87 -0.58
N GLU A 315 -13.60 -5.05 -0.26
CA GLU A 315 -14.07 -6.24 0.46
C GLU A 315 -14.37 -7.34 -0.53
N HIS A 316 -13.77 -8.51 -0.35
CA HIS A 316 -14.18 -9.67 -1.11
C HIS A 316 -15.59 -10.10 -0.65
N PRO A 317 -16.62 -10.11 -1.52
CA PRO A 317 -18.01 -10.26 -1.07
C PRO A 317 -18.31 -11.64 -0.46
N ILE A 318 -17.56 -12.68 -0.85
CA ILE A 318 -17.70 -14.06 -0.33
C ILE A 318 -16.88 -14.28 0.95
N THR A 319 -15.57 -14.07 0.92
CA THR A 319 -14.68 -14.36 2.07
C THR A 319 -14.74 -13.29 3.16
N LYS A 320 -15.24 -12.08 2.82
CA LYS A 320 -15.24 -10.89 3.68
C LYS A 320 -13.85 -10.38 4.05
N ASN A 321 -12.80 -10.87 3.38
CA ASN A 321 -11.45 -10.35 3.54
C ASN A 321 -11.37 -8.95 2.93
N ARG A 322 -10.70 -8.04 3.64
CA ARG A 322 -10.33 -6.73 3.11
C ARG A 322 -8.98 -6.84 2.44
N ILE A 323 -8.94 -6.65 1.12
CA ILE A 323 -7.72 -6.78 0.32
C ILE A 323 -7.30 -5.38 -0.14
N VAL A 324 -6.02 -5.03 0.03
CA VAL A 324 -5.45 -3.75 -0.37
C VAL A 324 -4.28 -3.94 -1.32
N TRP A 325 -4.19 -3.03 -2.30
CA TRP A 325 -3.05 -2.81 -3.19
C TRP A 325 -2.51 -1.40 -2.97
N GLY A 326 -1.21 -1.20 -3.15
CA GLY A 326 -0.61 0.14 -3.14
C GLY A 326 0.40 0.31 -4.26
N TRP A 327 0.65 1.55 -4.64
CA TRP A 327 1.68 1.91 -5.60
C TRP A 327 3.04 1.95 -4.91
N LEU A 328 3.99 1.14 -5.37
CA LEU A 328 5.38 1.22 -4.95
C LEU A 328 6.12 2.20 -5.85
N LYS A 329 6.49 3.34 -5.27
CA LYS A 329 7.22 4.40 -5.96
C LYS A 329 8.64 3.95 -6.27
N GLU A 330 9.15 4.39 -7.42
CA GLU A 330 10.53 4.17 -7.84
C GLU A 330 11.31 5.50 -7.81
N ASP A 331 11.18 6.23 -6.70
CA ASP A 331 11.83 7.53 -6.48
C ASP A 331 13.35 7.40 -6.34
N ASP A 332 13.85 6.16 -6.16
CA ASP A 332 15.29 5.87 -6.09
C ASP A 332 16.02 6.13 -7.42
N LEU A 333 15.29 6.17 -8.55
CA LEU A 333 15.86 6.41 -9.88
C LEU A 333 15.52 7.80 -10.41
N THR A 334 16.51 8.44 -11.01
CA THR A 334 16.28 9.64 -11.84
C THR A 334 15.35 9.34 -13.01
N LEU A 335 14.64 10.35 -13.51
CA LEU A 335 13.79 10.19 -14.69
C LEU A 335 14.56 9.61 -15.88
N ALA A 336 15.79 10.06 -16.12
CA ALA A 336 16.62 9.56 -17.22
C ALA A 336 16.95 8.06 -17.08
N ARG A 337 17.12 7.55 -15.85
CA ARG A 337 17.28 6.11 -15.57
C ARG A 337 15.97 5.36 -15.81
N ARG A 338 14.84 5.89 -15.35
CA ARG A 338 13.49 5.32 -15.60
C ARG A 338 13.19 5.23 -17.09
N GLU A 339 13.46 6.27 -17.87
CA GLU A 339 13.31 6.28 -19.33
C GLU A 339 14.21 5.27 -20.02
N SER A 340 15.46 5.13 -19.58
CA SER A 340 16.38 4.13 -20.13
C SER A 340 15.89 2.70 -19.88
N LYS A 341 15.35 2.44 -18.67
CA LYS A 341 14.74 1.18 -18.24
C LYS A 341 13.45 0.91 -19.04
N GLY A 342 12.67 1.95 -19.32
CA GLY A 342 11.48 1.94 -20.17
C GLY A 342 10.16 1.76 -19.42
N TRP A 343 10.21 1.61 -18.10
CA TRP A 343 9.06 1.63 -17.22
C TRP A 343 9.44 2.12 -15.81
N THR A 344 8.45 2.55 -15.04
CA THR A 344 8.58 2.93 -13.63
C THR A 344 7.29 2.68 -12.88
N GLY A 345 7.41 2.36 -11.59
CA GLY A 345 6.29 2.04 -10.70
C GLY A 345 5.89 0.56 -10.74
N TYR A 346 5.46 0.09 -9.57
CA TYR A 346 5.01 -1.28 -9.32
C TYR A 346 3.77 -1.25 -8.43
N PHE A 347 3.03 -2.35 -8.39
CA PHE A 347 2.10 -2.60 -7.29
C PHE A 347 2.74 -3.47 -6.24
N SER A 348 2.38 -3.19 -4.98
CA SER A 348 2.66 -4.11 -3.87
C SER A 348 2.06 -5.47 -4.16
N ILE A 349 2.56 -6.51 -3.51
CA ILE A 349 1.78 -7.74 -3.36
C ILE A 349 0.43 -7.42 -2.69
N PRO A 350 -0.63 -8.19 -2.97
CA PRO A 350 -1.91 -7.99 -2.29
C PRO A 350 -1.74 -8.23 -0.80
N ARG A 351 -2.28 -7.35 0.02
CA ARG A 351 -2.25 -7.46 1.48
C ARG A 351 -3.65 -7.65 2.02
N GLU A 352 -3.79 -8.49 3.04
CA GLU A 352 -5.02 -8.63 3.80
C GLU A 352 -4.97 -7.71 5.02
N LEU A 353 -6.06 -6.98 5.23
CA LEU A 353 -6.28 -6.10 6.39
C LEU A 353 -7.31 -6.71 7.33
N PHE A 354 -7.03 -6.67 8.63
CA PHE A 354 -7.89 -7.24 9.66
C PHE A 354 -7.69 -6.52 10.99
N LEU A 355 -8.61 -6.69 11.94
CA LEU A 355 -8.42 -6.17 13.30
C LEU A 355 -7.47 -7.10 14.06
N TYR A 356 -6.21 -6.68 14.20
CA TYR A 356 -5.24 -7.40 15.01
C TYR A 356 -5.56 -7.19 16.48
N SER A 357 -5.57 -8.27 17.26
CA SER A 357 -5.71 -8.18 18.72
C SER A 357 -4.95 -9.29 19.41
N VAL A 358 -4.24 -8.94 20.47
CA VAL A 358 -3.48 -9.83 21.33
C VAL A 358 -3.84 -9.55 22.80
N ASP A 359 -4.11 -10.61 23.54
CA ASP A 359 -4.47 -10.54 24.95
C ASP A 359 -3.26 -10.71 25.86
N ASN A 360 -3.45 -10.33 27.13
CA ASN A 360 -2.49 -10.51 28.22
C ASN A 360 -1.16 -9.79 28.00
N VAL A 361 -1.12 -8.72 27.19
CA VAL A 361 0.07 -7.90 26.99
C VAL A 361 0.36 -7.09 28.25
N THR A 362 1.52 -7.29 28.85
CA THR A 362 1.94 -6.59 30.06
C THR A 362 2.68 -5.29 29.73
N ARG A 363 3.51 -5.29 28.69
CA ARG A 363 4.32 -4.14 28.24
C ARG A 363 4.88 -4.38 26.84
N THR A 364 5.51 -3.35 26.27
CA THR A 364 6.30 -3.50 25.04
C THR A 364 7.79 -3.71 25.35
N LEU A 365 8.63 -3.81 24.33
CA LEU A 365 10.03 -4.19 24.48
C LEU A 365 10.85 -3.13 25.23
N THR A 366 10.79 -1.88 24.75
CA THR A 366 11.52 -0.72 25.32
C THR A 366 10.57 0.44 25.63
N SER A 367 9.68 0.82 24.70
CA SER A 367 8.71 1.89 24.92
C SER A 367 7.61 1.47 25.91
N THR A 368 6.92 2.44 26.52
CA THR A 368 5.67 2.12 27.24
C THR A 368 4.52 1.86 26.26
N LEU A 369 3.47 1.17 26.70
CA LEU A 369 2.30 0.93 25.83
C LEU A 369 1.64 2.24 25.39
N GLU A 370 1.64 3.26 26.25
CA GLU A 370 1.07 4.58 25.96
C GLU A 370 1.88 5.35 24.91
N GLU A 371 3.19 5.12 24.83
CA GLU A 371 4.06 5.75 23.82
C GLU A 371 3.86 5.16 22.43
N VAL A 372 3.40 3.91 22.33
CA VAL A 372 3.12 3.22 21.06
C VAL A 372 1.74 3.60 20.56
N GLY A 373 1.58 4.86 20.12
CA GLY A 373 0.28 5.41 19.72
C GLY A 373 -0.36 4.82 18.45
N CYS A 374 0.25 3.79 17.86
CA CYS A 374 -0.37 2.97 16.81
C CYS A 374 -1.13 1.76 17.35
N VAL A 375 -1.25 1.61 18.67
CA VAL A 375 -2.09 0.58 19.27
C VAL A 375 -3.11 1.18 20.25
N LYS A 376 -4.22 0.47 20.44
CA LYS A 376 -5.16 0.68 21.54
C LYS A 376 -4.94 -0.39 22.59
N ALA A 377 -4.52 0.01 23.78
CA ALA A 377 -4.37 -0.87 24.92
C ALA A 377 -5.55 -0.70 25.89
N THR A 378 -6.25 -1.80 26.19
CA THR A 378 -7.36 -1.83 27.13
C THR A 378 -7.01 -2.72 28.32
N ASP A 379 -6.95 -2.14 29.51
CA ASP A 379 -6.66 -2.87 30.77
C ASP A 379 -7.73 -3.92 31.03
N ASN A 380 -7.31 -5.15 31.29
CA ASN A 380 -8.20 -6.27 31.59
C ASN A 380 -8.46 -6.47 33.10
N GLY A 381 -7.94 -5.58 33.95
CA GLY A 381 -8.07 -5.60 35.41
C GLY A 381 -7.21 -6.66 36.11
N LYS A 382 -6.30 -7.32 35.38
CA LYS A 382 -5.40 -8.38 35.89
C LYS A 382 -3.91 -7.99 35.78
N GLY A 383 -3.61 -6.72 35.53
CA GLY A 383 -2.25 -6.23 35.33
C GLY A 383 -1.70 -6.51 33.93
N SER A 384 -2.59 -6.75 32.96
CA SER A 384 -2.26 -6.87 31.55
C SER A 384 -3.35 -6.23 30.68
N ASN A 385 -3.10 -6.14 29.39
CA ASN A 385 -3.92 -5.41 28.44
C ASN A 385 -4.33 -6.32 27.27
N THR A 386 -5.51 -6.06 26.72
CA THR A 386 -5.81 -6.43 25.34
C THR A 386 -5.34 -5.30 24.44
N VAL A 387 -4.44 -5.62 23.50
CA VAL A 387 -3.84 -4.65 22.58
C VAL A 387 -4.40 -4.87 21.18
N GLN A 388 -4.91 -3.80 20.57
CA GLN A 388 -5.51 -3.80 19.24
C GLN A 388 -4.79 -2.84 18.29
N THR A 389 -4.71 -3.20 17.01
CA THR A 389 -4.13 -2.36 15.94
C THR A 389 -4.66 -2.81 14.57
N LEU A 390 -4.31 -2.09 13.50
CA LEU A 390 -4.45 -2.59 12.14
C LEU A 390 -3.52 -3.80 11.95
N GLY A 391 -4.12 -4.95 11.66
CA GLY A 391 -3.42 -6.10 11.11
C GLY A 391 -3.18 -5.91 9.62
N ILE A 392 -1.96 -6.17 9.18
CA ILE A 392 -1.55 -6.09 7.78
C ILE A 392 -0.58 -7.24 7.49
N ARG A 393 -0.97 -8.13 6.58
CA ARG A 393 -0.14 -9.26 6.17
C ARG A 393 -0.21 -9.48 4.66
N PRO A 394 0.82 -10.11 4.06
CA PRO A 394 0.71 -10.61 2.68
C PRO A 394 -0.50 -11.53 2.56
N LEU A 395 -1.28 -11.40 1.48
CA LEU A 395 -2.44 -12.26 1.24
C LEU A 395 -2.00 -13.74 1.36
N PRO A 396 -2.62 -14.54 2.24
CA PRO A 396 -2.17 -15.92 2.50
C PRO A 396 -2.07 -16.78 1.23
N ASP A 397 -2.91 -16.51 0.24
CA ASP A 397 -2.97 -17.24 -1.03
C ASP A 397 -1.69 -17.12 -1.87
N LEU A 398 -0.81 -16.14 -1.59
CA LEU A 398 0.51 -16.01 -2.21
C LEU A 398 1.37 -17.27 -2.04
N GLN A 399 1.10 -18.10 -1.03
CA GLN A 399 1.76 -19.40 -0.86
C GLN A 399 1.59 -20.31 -2.08
N SER A 400 0.52 -20.13 -2.88
CA SER A 400 0.27 -20.90 -4.11
C SER A 400 1.26 -20.60 -5.24
N LEU A 401 1.99 -19.47 -5.14
CA LEU A 401 3.05 -19.10 -6.09
C LEU A 401 4.36 -19.86 -5.82
N ARG A 402 4.51 -20.50 -4.65
CA ARG A 402 5.68 -21.31 -4.31
C ARG A 402 5.73 -22.55 -5.21
N ARG A 403 6.82 -22.73 -5.96
CA ARG A 403 6.98 -23.87 -6.88
C ARG A 403 7.52 -25.11 -6.19
N ASP A 404 8.52 -24.92 -5.34
CA ASP A 404 9.31 -26.00 -4.73
C ASP A 404 9.18 -26.01 -3.20
N LYS A 405 9.74 -27.04 -2.56
CA LYS A 405 9.92 -27.03 -1.10
C LYS A 405 10.94 -25.97 -0.71
N PRO A 406 10.80 -25.33 0.46
CA PRO A 406 11.76 -24.34 0.88
C PRO A 406 13.10 -24.98 1.23
N ALA A 407 14.19 -24.24 1.02
CA ALA A 407 15.39 -24.45 1.80
C ALA A 407 15.06 -24.12 3.27
N TYR A 408 15.54 -24.95 4.20
CA TYR A 408 15.12 -24.89 5.60
C TYR A 408 16.32 -24.94 6.54
N TRP A 409 16.33 -24.03 7.50
CA TRP A 409 17.25 -24.02 8.62
C TRP A 409 16.47 -23.87 9.91
N SER A 410 16.96 -24.50 10.97
CA SER A 410 16.28 -24.49 12.27
C SER A 410 17.29 -24.40 13.40
N SER A 411 16.90 -23.72 14.47
CA SER A 411 17.71 -23.59 15.69
C SER A 411 19.13 -23.09 15.40
N ILE A 412 19.26 -22.08 14.53
CA ILE A 412 20.54 -21.42 14.32
C ILE A 412 20.86 -20.62 15.58
N ASP A 413 21.90 -21.03 16.31
CA ASP A 413 22.42 -20.24 17.42
C ASP A 413 23.25 -19.06 16.89
N SER A 414 23.12 -17.91 17.57
CA SER A 414 23.73 -16.67 17.14
C SER A 414 25.19 -16.50 17.60
N LYS A 415 25.84 -17.54 18.14
CA LYS A 415 27.21 -17.42 18.69
C LYS A 415 28.25 -17.04 17.65
N ALA A 416 28.01 -17.38 16.39
CA ALA A 416 28.88 -17.01 15.28
C ALA A 416 28.71 -15.55 14.83
N ASN A 417 27.69 -14.83 15.33
CA ASN A 417 27.26 -13.47 14.95
C ASN A 417 26.89 -13.27 13.46
N LEU A 418 27.32 -14.16 12.56
CA LEU A 418 27.08 -14.11 11.12
C LEU A 418 27.16 -15.52 10.56
N GLY A 419 26.24 -15.87 9.66
CA GLY A 419 26.33 -17.13 8.92
C GLY A 419 25.63 -17.07 7.57
N LYS A 420 26.27 -17.65 6.56
CA LYS A 420 25.72 -17.74 5.22
C LYS A 420 24.63 -18.81 5.16
N LEU A 421 23.48 -18.46 4.57
CA LEU A 421 22.39 -19.39 4.29
C LEU A 421 22.60 -20.04 2.92
N LEU A 422 22.55 -19.24 1.85
CA LEU A 422 22.77 -19.70 0.48
C LEU A 422 23.16 -18.55 -0.46
N ASN A 423 23.45 -18.89 -1.72
CA ASN A 423 23.44 -17.97 -2.84
C ASN A 423 22.19 -18.29 -3.67
N THR A 424 21.33 -17.31 -3.95
CA THR A 424 20.14 -17.55 -4.76
C THR A 424 20.51 -17.82 -6.22
N HIS A 425 19.70 -18.63 -6.88
CA HIS A 425 19.74 -18.89 -8.32
C HIS A 425 18.65 -18.11 -9.07
N SER A 426 17.63 -17.64 -8.34
CA SER A 426 16.56 -16.78 -8.86
C SER A 426 16.69 -15.33 -8.39
N THR A 427 16.07 -14.43 -9.14
CA THR A 427 15.87 -13.01 -8.79
C THR A 427 14.54 -12.76 -8.06
N SER A 428 13.75 -13.82 -7.89
CA SER A 428 12.47 -13.84 -7.21
C SER A 428 12.47 -14.91 -6.11
N TRP A 429 12.22 -14.52 -4.86
CA TRP A 429 12.18 -15.41 -3.71
C TRP A 429 11.38 -14.84 -2.52
N GLU A 430 10.88 -15.73 -1.68
CA GLU A 430 10.25 -15.43 -0.39
C GLU A 430 11.08 -16.06 0.75
N LEU A 431 11.32 -15.31 1.82
CA LEU A 431 11.94 -15.78 3.05
C LEU A 431 10.98 -15.59 4.22
N GLU A 432 10.74 -16.65 4.99
CA GLU A 432 10.03 -16.60 6.27
C GLU A 432 10.97 -16.95 7.42
N ALA A 433 10.95 -16.18 8.50
CA ALA A 433 11.75 -16.45 9.69
C ALA A 433 10.96 -16.25 10.98
N THR A 434 11.16 -17.16 11.93
CA THR A 434 10.71 -17.03 13.33
C THR A 434 11.96 -16.94 14.20
N ILE A 435 12.07 -15.86 14.95
CA ILE A 435 13.27 -15.51 15.69
C ILE A 435 12.90 -15.24 17.15
N LYS A 436 13.50 -16.00 18.06
CA LYS A 436 13.50 -15.66 19.49
C LYS A 436 14.56 -14.58 19.70
N VAL A 437 14.13 -13.37 20.03
CA VAL A 437 15.00 -12.19 20.13
C VAL A 437 15.57 -12.06 21.54
N SER A 438 16.85 -11.72 21.64
CA SER A 438 17.46 -11.20 22.87
C SER A 438 17.30 -9.67 22.93
N PRO A 439 16.65 -9.10 23.96
CA PRO A 439 16.45 -7.65 24.08
C PRO A 439 17.75 -6.83 24.15
N ASN A 440 18.86 -7.46 24.50
CA ASN A 440 20.16 -6.80 24.66
C ASN A 440 20.96 -6.72 23.35
N ASP A 441 20.50 -7.38 22.29
CA ASP A 441 21.17 -7.29 20.99
C ASP A 441 20.99 -5.90 20.40
N LYS A 442 22.02 -5.46 19.66
CA LYS A 442 22.00 -4.17 18.97
C LYS A 442 21.16 -4.28 17.69
N ASN A 443 21.46 -5.27 16.86
CA ASN A 443 20.77 -5.52 15.58
C ASN A 443 20.73 -7.02 15.29
N LEU A 444 19.68 -7.49 14.65
CA LEU A 444 19.61 -8.86 14.12
C LEU A 444 18.78 -8.90 12.83
N GLY A 445 19.08 -9.84 11.94
CA GLY A 445 18.32 -10.01 10.71
C GLY A 445 19.11 -10.69 9.60
N PHE A 446 18.97 -10.17 8.38
CA PHE A 446 19.51 -10.79 7.16
C PHE A 446 20.27 -9.79 6.30
N TRP A 447 21.44 -10.20 5.81
CA TRP A 447 22.05 -9.62 4.63
C TRP A 447 21.50 -10.32 3.39
N ILE A 448 21.08 -9.55 2.39
CA ILE A 448 20.60 -10.04 1.10
C ILE A 448 21.35 -9.36 -0.04
N ARG A 449 21.30 -9.96 -1.23
CA ARG A 449 21.93 -9.45 -2.45
C ARG A 449 23.39 -9.03 -2.23
N HIS A 450 24.12 -9.82 -1.46
CA HIS A 450 25.48 -9.49 -1.11
C HIS A 450 26.50 -10.31 -1.89
N ASN A 451 27.70 -9.76 -2.06
CA ASN A 451 28.85 -10.48 -2.60
C ASN A 451 29.58 -11.29 -1.51
N GLU A 452 30.58 -12.08 -1.89
CA GLU A 452 31.22 -13.05 -0.97
C GLU A 452 31.89 -12.41 0.24
N ASP A 453 32.47 -11.22 0.08
CA ASP A 453 33.17 -10.49 1.15
C ASP A 453 32.27 -9.48 1.88
N LEU A 454 30.96 -9.50 1.59
CA LEU A 454 29.95 -8.58 2.12
C LEU A 454 30.25 -7.09 1.85
N THR A 455 31.19 -6.72 0.98
CA THR A 455 31.51 -5.30 0.68
C THR A 455 30.32 -4.59 0.06
N GLN A 456 29.51 -5.31 -0.71
CA GLN A 456 28.23 -4.89 -1.28
C GLN A 456 27.11 -5.78 -0.71
N GLY A 457 25.97 -5.20 -0.38
CA GLY A 457 24.81 -5.92 0.17
C GLY A 457 23.74 -4.98 0.72
N THR A 458 22.59 -5.55 1.03
CA THR A 458 21.48 -4.84 1.72
C THR A 458 21.16 -5.56 3.01
N ALA A 459 21.09 -4.84 4.13
CA ALA A 459 20.72 -5.43 5.40
C ALA A 459 19.24 -5.17 5.69
N ILE A 460 18.53 -6.19 6.16
CA ILE A 460 17.19 -6.11 6.71
C ILE A 460 17.32 -6.48 8.17
N CYS A 461 17.08 -5.55 9.09
CA CYS A 461 17.31 -5.80 10.50
C CYS A 461 16.28 -5.17 11.43
N PHE A 462 16.13 -5.83 12.58
CA PHE A 462 15.43 -5.32 13.74
C PHE A 462 16.45 -4.89 14.80
N SER A 463 16.26 -3.70 15.38
CA SER A 463 16.98 -3.25 16.56
C SER A 463 16.07 -3.29 17.79
N PRO A 464 16.28 -4.24 18.72
CA PRO A 464 15.50 -4.36 19.97
C PRO A 464 15.52 -3.09 20.83
N GLN A 465 16.69 -2.44 20.93
CA GLN A 465 16.90 -1.31 21.83
C GLN A 465 16.24 -0.01 21.34
N SER A 466 16.20 0.20 20.02
CA SER A 466 15.56 1.38 19.43
C SER A 466 14.16 1.10 18.89
N GLU A 467 13.68 -0.15 18.95
CA GLU A 467 12.39 -0.58 18.42
C GLU A 467 12.19 -0.13 16.96
N GLU A 468 13.08 -0.59 16.09
CA GLU A 468 13.14 -0.15 14.70
C GLU A 468 13.44 -1.30 13.74
N MET A 469 12.62 -1.40 12.68
CA MET A 469 12.90 -2.18 11.48
C MET A 469 13.61 -1.30 10.46
N THR A 470 14.70 -1.79 9.89
CA THR A 470 15.52 -1.07 8.91
C THR A 470 15.82 -1.93 7.70
N VAL A 471 15.72 -1.34 6.51
CA VAL A 471 16.36 -1.81 5.29
C VAL A 471 17.51 -0.86 4.95
N ASP A 472 18.74 -1.26 5.23
CA ASP A 472 19.94 -0.49 4.92
C ASP A 472 20.44 -0.84 3.51
N LYS A 473 20.24 0.12 2.59
CA LYS A 473 20.64 0.03 1.18
C LYS A 473 21.93 0.79 0.87
N THR A 474 22.62 1.34 1.86
CA THR A 474 23.77 2.25 1.66
C THR A 474 24.92 1.61 0.89
N ARG A 475 24.99 0.28 0.92
CA ARG A 475 26.01 -0.56 0.26
C ARG A 475 25.43 -1.45 -0.84
N SER A 476 24.21 -1.18 -1.29
CA SER A 476 23.50 -2.03 -2.26
C SER A 476 24.16 -2.04 -3.65
N ASN A 477 24.66 -0.89 -4.11
CA ASN A 477 25.36 -0.71 -5.39
C ASN A 477 26.32 0.50 -5.39
N GLN A 478 27.15 0.61 -6.42
CA GLN A 478 28.13 1.69 -6.63
C GLN A 478 27.64 2.80 -7.60
N GLU A 479 26.37 2.80 -8.03
CA GLU A 479 25.84 3.81 -8.95
C GLU A 479 25.48 5.09 -8.18
N SER A 480 26.23 6.18 -8.38
CA SER A 480 26.13 7.41 -7.57
C SER A 480 24.81 8.18 -7.71
N ASP A 481 24.06 7.93 -8.78
CA ASP A 481 22.79 8.60 -9.11
C ASP A 481 21.55 7.77 -8.74
N ILE A 482 21.74 6.65 -8.02
CA ILE A 482 20.66 5.85 -7.43
C ILE A 482 20.61 6.16 -5.93
N GLU A 483 19.43 6.52 -5.41
CA GLU A 483 19.22 6.75 -3.97
C GLU A 483 19.43 5.44 -3.19
N LYS A 484 20.13 5.55 -2.05
CA LYS A 484 20.61 4.40 -1.26
C LYS A 484 20.43 4.61 0.23
N SER A 485 19.72 5.66 0.64
CA SER A 485 19.38 5.90 2.04
C SER A 485 18.64 4.70 2.63
N ALA A 486 18.92 4.44 3.90
CA ALA A 486 18.20 3.42 4.64
C ALA A 486 16.71 3.79 4.76
N VAL A 487 15.85 2.78 4.73
CA VAL A 487 14.42 2.92 4.98
C VAL A 487 14.14 2.34 6.36
N THR A 488 13.50 3.11 7.23
CA THR A 488 13.32 2.76 8.64
C THR A 488 11.88 2.95 9.09
N GLY A 489 11.40 2.09 9.99
CA GLY A 489 10.08 2.20 10.60
C GLY A 489 10.08 1.67 12.03
N PRO A 490 9.38 2.33 12.97
CA PRO A 490 9.31 1.83 14.33
C PRO A 490 8.53 0.52 14.41
N PHE A 491 9.00 -0.39 15.27
CA PHE A 491 8.37 -1.68 15.50
C PHE A 491 8.74 -2.21 16.88
N THR A 492 7.76 -2.71 17.63
CA THR A 492 7.98 -3.29 18.96
C THR A 492 7.44 -4.71 19.03
N LEU A 493 8.00 -5.49 19.95
CA LEU A 493 7.53 -6.82 20.35
C LEU A 493 6.82 -6.71 21.70
N PHE A 494 5.77 -7.49 21.89
CA PHE A 494 5.03 -7.48 23.15
C PHE A 494 5.58 -8.49 24.15
N TYR A 495 5.63 -8.09 25.41
CA TYR A 495 5.66 -9.05 26.51
C TYR A 495 4.23 -9.40 26.90
N ALA A 496 3.96 -10.69 27.08
CA ALA A 496 2.65 -11.18 27.47
C ALA A 496 2.74 -12.18 28.62
N ASP A 497 1.73 -12.18 29.50
CA ASP A 497 1.61 -13.18 30.56
C ASP A 497 1.09 -14.52 29.99
N MET A 498 1.96 -15.51 29.99
CA MET A 498 1.70 -16.88 29.57
C MET A 498 1.63 -17.79 30.81
N ASN A 499 0.46 -17.81 31.46
CA ASN A 499 0.17 -18.63 32.65
C ASN A 499 1.09 -18.34 33.85
N GLY A 500 1.33 -17.06 34.15
CA GLY A 500 2.14 -16.59 35.27
C GLY A 500 3.62 -16.39 34.94
N THR A 501 4.01 -16.54 33.67
CA THR A 501 5.35 -16.23 33.18
C THR A 501 5.26 -15.21 32.07
N GLU A 502 5.97 -14.09 32.22
CA GLU A 502 6.07 -13.08 31.18
C GLU A 502 7.00 -13.58 30.07
N GLU A 503 6.48 -13.70 28.85
CA GLU A 503 7.22 -14.14 27.67
C GLU A 503 7.27 -13.03 26.61
N LEU A 504 8.43 -12.87 25.98
CA LEU A 504 8.59 -11.97 24.84
C LEU A 504 8.06 -12.65 23.57
N GLU A 505 7.20 -11.95 22.85
CA GLU A 505 6.74 -12.31 21.51
C GLU A 505 7.94 -12.56 20.58
N LYS A 506 7.85 -13.62 19.77
CA LYS A 506 8.87 -13.91 18.76
C LYS A 506 8.75 -12.95 17.60
N LEU A 507 9.88 -12.56 17.01
CA LEU A 507 9.88 -11.81 15.76
C LEU A 507 9.57 -12.76 14.60
N HIS A 508 8.51 -12.47 13.87
CA HIS A 508 8.09 -13.19 12.67
C HIS A 508 8.28 -12.29 11.46
N LEU A 509 9.24 -12.63 10.59
CA LEU A 509 9.53 -11.89 9.36
C LEU A 509 9.05 -12.66 8.14
N ARG A 510 8.41 -11.95 7.21
CA ARG A 510 8.19 -12.40 5.82
C ARG A 510 8.81 -11.39 4.88
N ILE A 511 9.74 -11.83 4.05
CA ILE A 511 10.53 -10.98 3.16
C ILE A 511 10.30 -11.45 1.73
N PHE A 512 9.82 -10.56 0.87
CA PHE A 512 9.58 -10.81 -0.54
C PHE A 512 10.57 -10.00 -1.36
N CYS A 513 11.37 -10.67 -2.18
CA CYS A 513 12.32 -10.04 -3.06
C CYS A 513 12.02 -10.45 -4.49
N ASP A 514 11.69 -9.49 -5.35
CA ASP A 514 11.24 -9.76 -6.70
C ASP A 514 11.74 -8.72 -7.70
N GLY A 515 12.72 -9.10 -8.52
CA GLY A 515 13.29 -8.17 -9.49
C GLY A 515 14.10 -7.09 -8.78
N ASP A 516 13.60 -5.86 -8.68
CA ASP A 516 14.20 -4.79 -7.86
C ASP A 516 13.40 -4.52 -6.58
N VAL A 517 12.19 -5.10 -6.46
CA VAL A 517 11.26 -4.83 -5.36
C VAL A 517 11.63 -5.66 -4.14
N LEU A 518 11.61 -5.02 -2.96
CA LEU A 518 11.72 -5.66 -1.65
C LEU A 518 10.55 -5.23 -0.78
N GLU A 519 9.80 -6.19 -0.23
CA GLU A 519 8.76 -5.95 0.77
C GLU A 519 9.04 -6.79 2.03
N VAL A 520 9.02 -6.15 3.20
CA VAL A 520 9.31 -6.77 4.49
C VAL A 520 8.09 -6.61 5.40
N PHE A 521 7.61 -7.72 5.96
CA PHE A 521 6.49 -7.76 6.90
C PHE A 521 6.94 -8.31 8.24
N ALA A 522 6.49 -7.69 9.33
CA ALA A 522 6.79 -8.11 10.69
C ALA A 522 5.50 -8.33 11.50
N ASN A 523 5.36 -9.55 12.04
CA ASN A 523 4.30 -9.98 12.96
C ASN A 523 2.86 -9.59 12.55
N ASP A 524 2.58 -9.59 11.24
CA ASP A 524 1.29 -9.25 10.62
C ASP A 524 0.73 -7.87 11.06
N ARG A 525 1.58 -6.92 11.43
CA ARG A 525 1.17 -5.56 11.87
C ARG A 525 2.12 -4.44 11.44
N SER A 526 3.13 -4.75 10.63
CA SER A 526 4.07 -3.76 10.09
C SER A 526 4.55 -4.21 8.72
N ALA A 527 4.68 -3.25 7.81
CA ALA A 527 5.16 -3.45 6.46
C ALA A 527 6.15 -2.34 6.07
N LEU A 528 7.14 -2.68 5.26
CA LEU A 528 8.14 -1.75 4.73
C LEU A 528 8.54 -2.22 3.32
N SER A 529 8.29 -1.37 2.33
CA SER A 529 8.60 -1.67 0.93
C SER A 529 9.62 -0.70 0.33
N THR A 530 10.54 -1.18 -0.50
CA THR A 530 11.56 -0.35 -1.16
C THR A 530 12.13 -1.02 -2.41
N MET A 531 12.93 -0.29 -3.19
CA MET A 531 13.70 -0.85 -4.31
C MET A 531 15.16 -1.09 -3.92
N VAL A 532 15.73 -2.22 -4.35
CA VAL A 532 17.11 -2.62 -4.05
C VAL A 532 17.85 -3.02 -5.34
N TYR A 533 18.63 -2.08 -5.87
CA TYR A 533 19.51 -2.32 -7.02
C TYR A 533 20.88 -2.85 -6.58
N ALA A 534 21.43 -3.80 -7.34
CA ALA A 534 22.78 -4.30 -7.14
C ALA A 534 23.64 -4.05 -8.39
N ASP A 535 24.97 -4.05 -8.23
CA ASP A 535 25.87 -3.82 -9.36
C ASP A 535 25.93 -4.96 -10.37
N ALA A 536 25.66 -6.19 -9.93
CA ALA A 536 25.93 -7.38 -10.74
C ALA A 536 25.05 -8.57 -10.34
N ARG A 537 24.88 -9.50 -11.28
CA ARG A 537 24.06 -10.71 -11.11
C ARG A 537 24.62 -11.67 -10.06
N GLU A 538 25.90 -11.57 -9.73
CA GLU A 538 26.61 -12.40 -8.77
C GLU A 538 26.28 -12.03 -7.31
N CYS A 539 25.62 -10.90 -7.08
CA CYS A 539 25.18 -10.45 -5.77
C CYS A 539 23.91 -11.21 -5.34
N THR A 540 24.06 -12.51 -5.05
CA THR A 540 22.95 -13.42 -4.71
C THR A 540 23.02 -13.97 -3.29
N GLY A 541 24.04 -13.57 -2.51
CA GLY A 541 24.22 -14.05 -1.15
C GLY A 541 23.06 -13.68 -0.23
N ILE A 542 22.68 -14.62 0.62
CA ILE A 542 21.81 -14.40 1.78
C ILE A 542 22.51 -14.96 3.01
N SER A 543 22.62 -14.14 4.05
CA SER A 543 23.23 -14.49 5.34
C SER A 543 22.38 -13.97 6.49
N TRP A 544 22.34 -14.68 7.61
CA TRP A 544 21.78 -14.17 8.86
C TRP A 544 22.89 -13.48 9.67
N PHE A 545 22.53 -12.52 10.51
CA PHE A 545 23.48 -11.89 11.43
C PHE A 545 22.83 -11.45 12.75
N VAL A 546 23.67 -11.30 13.77
CA VAL A 546 23.36 -10.73 15.08
C VAL A 546 24.55 -9.88 15.52
N GLU A 547 24.30 -8.61 15.84
CA GLU A 547 25.23 -7.70 16.48
C GLU A 547 24.89 -7.59 17.97
N SER A 548 25.81 -7.98 18.84
CA SER A 548 25.61 -7.93 20.29
C SER A 548 26.87 -7.42 20.99
N GLN A 549 26.71 -6.81 22.19
CA GLN A 549 27.84 -6.39 23.02
C GLN A 549 28.44 -7.53 23.88
N GLY A 550 27.98 -8.77 23.70
CA GLY A 550 28.32 -9.94 24.51
C GLY A 550 27.95 -11.26 23.84
N SER A 551 27.58 -12.28 24.62
CA SER A 551 26.97 -13.50 24.06
C SER A 551 25.48 -13.25 23.84
N SER A 552 25.04 -13.31 22.58
CA SER A 552 23.61 -13.23 22.25
C SER A 552 22.87 -14.52 22.62
N GLU A 553 21.64 -14.36 23.10
CA GLU A 553 20.67 -15.45 23.29
C GLU A 553 19.65 -15.53 22.14
N THR A 554 19.84 -14.74 21.08
CA THR A 554 18.97 -14.77 19.90
C THR A 554 19.08 -16.12 19.20
N VAL A 555 17.95 -16.68 18.81
CA VAL A 555 17.87 -17.95 18.07
C VAL A 555 16.94 -17.77 16.88
N PHE A 556 17.43 -18.06 15.68
CA PHE A 556 16.56 -18.21 14.50
C PHE A 556 15.96 -19.62 14.57
N GLU A 557 14.76 -19.73 15.15
CA GLU A 557 14.10 -21.01 15.40
C GLU A 557 13.77 -21.73 14.11
N SER A 558 13.28 -20.98 13.11
CA SER A 558 13.07 -21.47 11.75
C SER A 558 13.35 -20.38 10.74
N VAL A 559 14.06 -20.73 9.66
CA VAL A 559 14.19 -19.93 8.44
C VAL A 559 13.80 -20.81 7.27
N ARG A 560 12.88 -20.34 6.43
CA ARG A 560 12.42 -20.99 5.20
C ARG A 560 12.61 -20.06 4.03
N LEU A 561 13.11 -20.58 2.92
CA LEU A 561 13.33 -19.79 1.71
C LEU A 561 12.81 -20.54 0.48
N TRP A 562 11.91 -19.90 -0.26
CA TRP A 562 11.40 -20.36 -1.55
C TRP A 562 11.99 -19.50 -2.66
N GLU A 563 12.65 -20.13 -3.62
CA GLU A 563 13.13 -19.45 -4.83
C GLU A 563 12.18 -19.69 -6.01
N ASN A 564 12.33 -18.86 -7.04
CA ASN A 564 11.70 -19.07 -8.35
C ASN A 564 10.16 -19.11 -8.24
N MET A 565 9.61 -18.12 -7.54
CA MET A 565 8.17 -17.91 -7.39
C MET A 565 7.49 -17.88 -8.78
N ARG A 566 6.23 -18.32 -8.85
CA ARG A 566 5.47 -18.37 -10.11
C ARG A 566 5.23 -16.97 -10.66
N ASP A 567 5.29 -16.86 -11.99
CA ASP A 567 4.94 -15.64 -12.71
C ASP A 567 3.45 -15.32 -12.52
N VAL A 568 3.15 -14.05 -12.24
CA VAL A 568 1.79 -13.55 -12.02
C VAL A 568 1.22 -12.85 -13.24
N LEU A 569 1.99 -12.60 -14.30
CA LEU A 569 1.47 -11.95 -15.50
C LEU A 569 1.32 -12.99 -16.62
N GLU A 570 0.08 -13.23 -17.03
CA GLU A 570 -0.21 -14.00 -18.22
C GLU A 570 0.14 -13.18 -19.46
N VAL A 571 1.19 -13.60 -20.16
CA VAL A 571 1.53 -13.05 -21.46
C VAL A 571 0.87 -13.95 -22.52
N ASP A 572 -0.14 -13.43 -23.22
CA ASP A 572 -0.63 -14.07 -24.44
C ASP A 572 0.58 -14.28 -25.38
N GLU A 573 0.72 -15.45 -26.02
CA GLU A 573 1.87 -15.77 -26.87
C GLU A 573 2.26 -14.58 -27.78
N PRO A 574 3.56 -14.27 -27.93
CA PRO A 574 3.98 -13.09 -28.66
C PRO A 574 3.41 -13.13 -30.07
N VAL A 575 2.54 -12.17 -30.38
CA VAL A 575 2.18 -11.87 -31.77
C VAL A 575 3.49 -11.52 -32.46
N VAL A 576 3.98 -12.46 -33.26
CA VAL A 576 5.17 -12.28 -34.11
C VAL A 576 4.86 -11.10 -35.02
N TYR A 577 5.34 -9.92 -34.67
CA TYR A 577 5.40 -8.81 -35.61
C TYR A 577 6.37 -9.23 -36.72
N GLN A 578 5.82 -9.76 -37.81
CA GLN A 578 6.53 -9.78 -39.07
C GLN A 578 6.92 -8.33 -39.37
N ARG A 579 8.21 -8.04 -39.28
CA ARG A 579 8.78 -6.81 -39.85
C ARG A 579 8.47 -6.84 -41.35
N SER A 580 7.38 -6.22 -41.76
CA SER A 580 7.21 -5.84 -43.15
C SER A 580 8.27 -4.78 -43.46
N GLN A 581 9.03 -5.05 -44.52
CA GLN A 581 10.07 -4.20 -45.04
C GLN A 581 9.48 -2.84 -45.46
N LEU A 582 10.01 -1.76 -44.91
CA LEU A 582 10.09 -0.44 -45.53
C LEU A 582 11.48 0.13 -45.27
#